data_AF-A0A1H5YF59-F1
#
_entry.id   AF-A0A1H5YF59-F1
#
_cell.length_a   1.000
_cell.length_b   1.000
_cell.length_c   1.000
_cell.angle_alpha   90.00
_cell.angle_beta   90.00
_cell.angle_gamma   90.00
#
_symmetry.space_group_name_H-M   'P 1'
#
loop_
_entity.id
_entity.type
_entity.pdbx_description
1 polymer ?
#
loop_
_entity_poly.entity_id
_entity_poly.type
_entity_poly.pdbx_seq_one_letter_code
_entity_poly.pdbx_strand_id
1 'polypeptide(L)'
;MTIGRSGWIVVGSLVLCVGLALVGVNAFAGRLWHVVAGFVLFVVGYRTMQYGVHGWPDIGVSGVSTAGTVGLLRQGGGLAVSVVLAAYGFVLMGRAVRTAAATPMVLSGVSVVLGYVIGHRIANDEVL
;
A
#
# COMPACT_ATOMS: atom_id res chain seq x y z
N MET A 1 26.13 1.93 13.89
CA MET A 1 25.31 3.14 14.14
C MET A 1 23.87 2.71 14.25
N THR A 2 23.26 2.87 15.42
CA THR A 2 21.82 2.62 15.59
C THR A 2 21.05 3.76 14.93
N ILE A 3 20.22 3.45 13.93
CA ILE A 3 19.32 4.43 13.33
C ILE A 3 18.34 4.85 14.43
N GLY A 4 18.44 6.10 14.89
CA GLY A 4 17.51 6.67 15.86
C GLY A 4 16.08 6.72 15.31
N ARG A 5 15.08 6.87 16.17
CA ARG A 5 13.66 6.98 15.80
C ARG A 5 13.41 7.93 14.62
N SER A 6 14.03 9.11 14.65
CA SER A 6 13.96 10.09 13.57
C SER A 6 14.55 9.60 12.24
N GLY A 7 15.58 8.76 12.28
CA GLY A 7 16.18 8.17 11.08
C GLY A 7 15.22 7.24 10.35
N TRP A 8 14.43 6.44 11.06
CA TRP A 8 13.40 5.58 10.47
C TRP A 8 12.27 6.39 9.83
N ILE A 9 11.87 7.50 10.46
CA ILE A 9 10.88 8.42 9.89
C ILE A 9 11.39 9.02 8.57
N VAL A 10 12.65 9.48 8.54
CA VAL A 10 13.25 10.05 7.32
C VAL A 10 13.36 9.01 6.21
N VAL A 11 13.90 7.81 6.51
CA VAL A 11 14.00 6.73 5.52
C VAL A 11 12.63 6.34 4.99
N GLY A 12 11.65 6.13 5.87
CA GLY A 12 10.30 5.79 5.47
C GLY A 12 9.64 6.87 4.60
N SER A 13 9.85 8.14 4.93
CA SER A 13 9.33 9.27 4.15
C SER A 13 9.94 9.31 2.74
N LEU A 14 11.25 9.10 2.61
CA LEU A 14 11.93 9.06 1.30
C LEU A 14 11.39 7.91 0.43
N VAL A 15 11.27 6.71 1.01
CA VAL A 15 10.73 5.54 0.30
C VAL A 15 9.29 5.78 -0.13
N LEU A 16 8.47 6.37 0.74
CA LEU A 16 7.09 6.73 0.46
C LEU A 16 7.01 7.75 -0.70
N CYS A 17 7.83 8.80 -0.66
CA CYS A 17 7.88 9.83 -1.71
C CYS A 17 8.27 9.23 -3.07
N VAL A 18 9.27 8.35 -3.10
CA VAL A 18 9.66 7.63 -4.34
C VAL A 18 8.50 6.79 -4.86
N GLY A 19 7.80 6.08 -3.96
CA GLY A 19 6.61 5.31 -4.32
C GLY A 19 5.51 6.15 -4.96
N LEU A 20 5.16 7.30 -4.34
CA LEU A 20 4.16 8.22 -4.86
C LEU A 20 4.57 8.84 -6.20
N ALA A 21 5.84 9.21 -6.37
CA ALA A 21 6.35 9.71 -7.64
C ALA A 21 6.21 8.66 -8.76
N LEU A 22 6.54 7.40 -8.45
CA LEU A 22 6.42 6.29 -9.38
C LEU A 22 4.94 6.06 -9.78
N VAL A 23 4.00 6.10 -8.81
CA VAL A 23 2.55 6.04 -9.08
C VAL A 23 2.13 7.18 -10.00
N GLY A 24 2.48 8.42 -9.66
CA GLY A 24 2.08 9.61 -10.42
C GLY A 24 2.52 9.57 -11.88
N VAL A 25 3.79 9.23 -12.15
CA VAL A 25 4.33 9.18 -13.53
C VAL A 25 3.72 8.03 -14.33
N ASN A 26 3.49 6.87 -13.71
CA ASN A 26 3.11 5.66 -14.44
C ASN A 26 1.60 5.45 -14.58
N ALA A 27 0.78 6.07 -13.72
CA ALA A 27 -0.68 5.98 -13.80
C ALA A 27 -1.21 6.54 -15.13
N PHE A 28 -0.73 7.73 -15.53
CA PHE A 28 -1.11 8.34 -16.81
C PHE A 28 -0.52 7.61 -18.02
N ALA A 29 0.60 6.92 -17.86
CA ALA A 29 1.19 6.07 -18.90
C ALA A 29 0.46 4.72 -19.06
N GLY A 30 -0.52 4.40 -18.20
CA GLY A 30 -1.22 3.11 -18.23
C GLY A 30 -0.37 1.92 -17.76
N ARG A 31 0.75 2.16 -17.08
CA ARG A 31 1.72 1.13 -16.68
C ARG A 31 1.37 0.54 -15.32
N LEU A 32 0.35 -0.32 -15.27
CA LEU A 32 -0.21 -0.87 -14.03
C LEU A 32 0.85 -1.45 -13.07
N TRP A 33 1.74 -2.31 -13.55
CA TRP A 33 2.72 -2.96 -12.67
C TRP A 33 3.74 -1.99 -12.04
N HIS A 34 4.00 -0.86 -12.70
CA HIS A 34 4.82 0.20 -12.11
C HIS A 34 4.02 0.92 -11.02
N VAL A 35 2.73 1.18 -11.24
CA VAL A 35 1.85 1.77 -10.20
C VAL A 35 1.75 0.84 -8.98
N VAL A 36 1.63 -0.47 -9.20
CA VAL A 36 1.66 -1.48 -8.13
C VAL A 36 2.96 -1.40 -7.33
N ALA A 37 4.12 -1.38 -7.99
CA ALA A 37 5.42 -1.24 -7.32
C ALA A 37 5.50 0.06 -6.50
N GLY A 38 4.92 1.16 -7.00
CA GLY A 38 4.87 2.44 -6.29
C GLY A 38 4.01 2.39 -5.04
N PHE A 39 2.87 1.69 -5.09
CA PHE A 39 2.06 1.42 -3.90
C PHE A 39 2.74 0.48 -2.90
N VAL A 40 3.51 -0.51 -3.36
CA VAL A 40 4.32 -1.34 -2.46
C VAL A 40 5.34 -0.48 -1.72
N LEU A 41 6.06 0.41 -2.44
CA LEU A 41 6.98 1.36 -1.82
C LEU A 41 6.27 2.30 -0.84
N PHE A 42 5.06 2.79 -1.19
CA PHE A 42 4.24 3.59 -0.29
C PHE A 42 3.95 2.85 1.03
N VAL A 43 3.49 1.59 0.95
CA VAL A 43 3.16 0.78 2.13
C VAL A 43 4.41 0.50 2.98
N VAL A 44 5.52 0.13 2.34
CA VAL A 44 6.80 -0.11 3.03
C VAL A 44 7.31 1.17 3.69
N GLY A 45 7.28 2.30 2.99
CA GLY A 45 7.67 3.60 3.53
C GLY A 45 6.81 4.00 4.73
N TYR A 46 5.49 3.86 4.62
CA TYR A 46 4.55 4.13 5.70
C TYR A 46 4.80 3.26 6.94
N ARG A 47 4.96 1.94 6.76
CA ARG A 47 5.29 1.03 7.88
C ARG A 47 6.66 1.36 8.50
N THR A 48 7.63 1.77 7.68
CA THR A 48 8.95 2.20 8.16
C THR A 48 8.85 3.46 9.04
N MET A 49 8.01 4.43 8.65
CA MET A 49 7.73 5.61 9.48
C MET A 49 7.04 5.22 10.79
N GLN A 50 6.05 4.32 10.72
CA GLN A 50 5.34 3.79 11.90
C GLN A 50 6.32 3.14 12.90
N TYR A 51 7.34 2.41 12.43
CA TYR A 51 8.40 1.88 13.31
C TYR A 51 9.18 2.98 14.02
N GLY A 52 9.49 4.07 13.32
CA GLY A 52 10.18 5.22 13.93
C GLY A 52 9.35 5.88 15.04
N VAL A 53 8.02 5.87 14.93
CA VAL A 53 7.11 6.50 15.90
C VAL A 53 6.75 5.56 17.05
N HIS A 54 6.33 4.34 16.75
CA HIS A 54 5.74 3.41 17.72
C HIS A 54 6.69 2.31 18.20
N GLY A 55 7.86 2.16 17.58
CA GLY A 55 8.77 1.04 17.83
C GLY A 55 8.40 -0.21 17.01
N TRP A 56 9.27 -1.22 17.03
CA TRP A 56 8.94 -2.51 16.44
C TRP A 56 7.88 -3.22 17.31
N PRO A 57 6.84 -3.83 16.71
CA PRO A 57 6.00 -4.75 17.47
C PRO A 57 6.88 -5.90 17.97
N ASP A 58 6.68 -6.32 19.23
CA ASP A 58 7.29 -7.54 19.75
C ASP A 58 6.70 -8.73 18.99
N ILE A 59 7.38 -9.15 17.93
CA ILE A 59 6.98 -10.33 17.15
C ILE A 59 7.35 -11.56 17.99
N GLY A 60 6.42 -11.98 18.86
CA GLY A 60 6.53 -13.25 19.56
C GLY A 60 6.51 -14.40 18.55
N VAL A 61 7.69 -14.91 18.19
CA VAL A 61 7.86 -16.11 17.35
C VAL A 61 7.55 -17.36 18.18
N SER A 62 6.33 -17.44 18.70
CA SER A 62 5.88 -18.53 19.56
C SER A 62 4.84 -19.36 18.81
N GLY A 63 5.30 -20.32 18.00
CA GLY A 63 4.48 -21.38 17.42
C GLY A 63 3.74 -21.00 16.13
N VAL A 64 4.33 -21.34 14.98
CA VAL A 64 3.63 -21.33 13.69
C VAL A 64 2.58 -22.44 13.71
N SER A 65 1.35 -22.12 14.13
CA SER A 65 0.20 -22.99 13.95
C SER A 65 -0.38 -22.82 12.54
N THR A 66 -1.09 -23.81 12.02
CA THR A 66 -1.80 -23.72 10.73
C THR A 66 -2.76 -22.52 10.70
N ALA A 67 -3.34 -22.16 11.85
CA ALA A 67 -4.15 -20.96 12.02
C ALA A 67 -3.34 -19.66 11.83
N GLY A 68 -2.08 -19.63 12.28
CA GLY A 68 -1.14 -18.52 12.04
C GLY A 68 -0.79 -18.35 10.57
N THR A 69 -0.55 -19.44 9.83
CA THR A 69 -0.26 -19.39 8.39
C THR A 69 -1.46 -18.88 7.58
N VAL A 70 -2.69 -19.33 7.90
CA VAL A 70 -3.91 -18.84 7.26
C VAL A 70 -4.13 -17.35 7.56
N GLY A 71 -3.83 -16.90 8.78
CA GLY A 71 -3.85 -15.48 9.15
C GLY A 71 -2.89 -14.63 8.30
N LEU A 72 -1.63 -15.05 8.20
CA LEU A 72 -0.61 -14.37 7.38
C LEU A 72 -0.97 -14.34 5.90
N LEU A 73 -1.52 -15.43 5.36
CA LEU A 73 -1.96 -15.49 3.96
C LEU A 73 -3.15 -14.58 3.70
N ARG A 74 -4.13 -14.55 4.61
CA ARG A 74 -5.29 -13.65 4.49
C ARG A 74 -4.86 -12.19 4.54
N GLN A 75 -3.92 -11.87 5.43
CA GLN A 75 -3.42 -10.52 5.60
C GLN A 75 -2.54 -10.08 4.43
N GLY A 76 -1.51 -10.87 4.08
CA GLY A 76 -0.63 -10.58 2.95
C GLY A 76 -1.37 -10.59 1.62
N GLY A 77 -2.26 -11.57 1.41
CA GLY A 77 -3.11 -11.66 0.23
C GLY A 77 -4.07 -10.47 0.11
N GLY A 78 -4.75 -10.10 1.19
CA GLY A 78 -5.67 -8.96 1.14
C GLY A 78 -4.96 -7.60 1.05
N LEU A 79 -3.75 -7.45 1.60
CA LEU A 79 -2.90 -6.29 1.35
C LEU A 79 -2.48 -6.21 -0.12
N ALA A 80 -2.08 -7.33 -0.71
CA ALA A 80 -1.76 -7.40 -2.14
C ALA A 80 -2.97 -7.04 -3.01
N VAL A 81 -4.16 -7.56 -2.68
CA VAL A 81 -5.42 -7.22 -3.37
C VAL A 81 -5.73 -5.73 -3.23
N SER A 82 -5.60 -5.17 -2.02
CA SER A 82 -5.79 -3.73 -1.77
C SER A 82 -4.88 -2.89 -2.66
N VAL A 83 -3.58 -3.21 -2.69
CA VAL A 83 -2.57 -2.52 -3.50
C VAL A 83 -2.88 -2.61 -4.99
N VAL A 84 -3.22 -3.79 -5.50
CA VAL A 84 -3.54 -4.00 -6.92
C VAL A 84 -4.81 -3.25 -7.30
N LEU A 85 -5.83 -3.26 -6.45
CA LEU A 85 -7.10 -2.59 -6.71
C LEU A 85 -6.95 -1.07 -6.69
N ALA A 86 -6.19 -0.52 -5.73
CA ALA A 86 -5.84 0.88 -5.71
C ALA A 86 -5.04 1.26 -6.97
N ALA A 87 -4.00 0.49 -7.32
CA ALA A 87 -3.19 0.73 -8.51
C ALA A 87 -4.01 0.73 -9.80
N TYR A 88 -4.93 -0.23 -9.94
CA TYR A 88 -5.86 -0.31 -11.05
C TYR A 88 -6.76 0.93 -11.12
N GLY A 89 -7.30 1.37 -9.98
CA GLY A 89 -8.09 2.59 -9.88
C GLY A 89 -7.33 3.85 -10.35
N PHE A 90 -6.05 4.00 -9.99
CA PHE A 90 -5.23 5.13 -10.44
C PHE A 90 -4.93 5.09 -11.94
N VAL A 91 -4.69 3.90 -12.52
CA VAL A 91 -4.55 3.75 -13.97
C VAL A 91 -5.85 4.10 -14.70
N LEU A 92 -6.99 3.67 -14.17
CA LEU A 92 -8.30 4.04 -14.70
C LEU A 92 -8.55 5.56 -14.61
N MET A 93 -8.10 6.22 -13.53
CA MET A 93 -8.15 7.68 -13.42
C MET A 93 -7.33 8.34 -14.54
N GLY A 94 -6.09 7.88 -14.75
CA GLY A 94 -5.23 8.38 -15.83
C GLY A 94 -5.84 8.17 -17.23
N ARG A 95 -6.63 7.11 -17.42
CA ARG A 95 -7.42 6.90 -18.64
C ARG A 95 -8.61 7.86 -18.70
N ALA A 96 -9.38 8.00 -17.62
CA ALA A 96 -10.55 8.87 -17.53
C ALA A 96 -10.20 10.33 -17.85
N VAL A 97 -9.07 10.82 -17.31
CA VAL A 97 -8.57 12.17 -17.60
C VAL A 97 -8.25 12.36 -19.08
N ARG A 98 -7.62 11.36 -19.72
CA ARG A 98 -7.26 11.44 -21.15
C ARG A 98 -8.44 11.33 -22.09
N THR A 99 -9.45 10.54 -21.73
CA THR A 99 -10.58 10.23 -22.63
C THR A 99 -11.87 10.95 -22.27
N ALA A 100 -11.91 11.69 -21.16
CA ALA A 100 -13.10 12.32 -20.59
C ALA A 100 -14.31 11.35 -20.48
N ALA A 101 -14.05 10.07 -20.24
CA ALA A 101 -15.08 9.03 -20.28
C ALA A 101 -15.60 8.72 -18.87
N ALA A 102 -16.93 8.63 -18.73
CA ALA A 102 -17.58 8.39 -17.45
C ALA A 102 -17.27 7.00 -16.85
N THR A 103 -17.23 5.96 -17.68
CA THR A 103 -16.98 4.58 -17.22
C THR A 103 -15.65 4.41 -16.47
N PRO A 104 -14.48 4.80 -17.01
CA PRO A 104 -13.23 4.68 -16.27
C PRO A 104 -13.18 5.61 -15.03
N MET A 105 -13.93 6.72 -15.03
CA MET A 105 -14.03 7.60 -13.86
C MET A 105 -14.75 6.92 -12.69
N VAL A 106 -15.91 6.31 -12.95
CA VAL A 106 -16.68 5.56 -11.94
C VAL A 106 -15.88 4.36 -11.45
N LEU A 107 -15.33 3.56 -12.36
CA LEU A 107 -14.55 2.38 -12.00
C LEU A 107 -13.26 2.73 -11.23
N SER A 108 -12.65 3.88 -11.54
CA SER A 108 -11.53 4.41 -10.76
C SER A 108 -11.93 4.67 -9.31
N GLY A 109 -13.00 5.44 -9.09
CA GLY A 109 -13.51 5.73 -7.75
C GLY A 109 -13.82 4.48 -6.95
N VAL A 110 -14.57 3.54 -7.55
CA VAL A 110 -14.91 2.27 -6.88
C VAL A 110 -13.65 1.47 -6.52
N SER A 111 -12.70 1.34 -7.45
CA SER A 111 -11.48 0.55 -7.21
C SER A 111 -10.62 1.17 -6.11
N VAL A 112 -10.44 2.49 -6.10
CA VAL A 112 -9.65 3.16 -5.05
C VAL A 112 -10.32 3.03 -3.68
N VAL A 113 -11.64 3.24 -3.59
CA VAL A 113 -12.39 3.12 -2.33
C VAL A 113 -12.33 1.70 -1.79
N LEU A 114 -12.58 0.69 -2.64
CA LEU A 114 -12.49 -0.71 -2.21
C LEU A 114 -11.06 -1.07 -1.80
N GLY A 115 -10.06 -0.64 -2.57
CA GLY A 115 -8.65 -0.85 -2.23
C GLY A 115 -8.31 -0.26 -0.87
N TYR A 116 -8.73 0.98 -0.60
CA TYR A 116 -8.57 1.64 0.69
C TYR A 116 -9.27 0.88 1.81
N VAL A 117 -10.55 0.52 1.67
CA VAL A 117 -11.31 -0.16 2.72
C VAL A 117 -10.68 -1.51 3.07
N ILE A 118 -10.30 -2.31 2.07
CA ILE A 118 -9.63 -3.61 2.28
C ILE A 118 -8.30 -3.39 2.99
N GLY A 119 -7.46 -2.48 2.49
CA GLY A 119 -6.13 -2.22 3.07
C GLY A 119 -6.22 -1.68 4.49
N HIS A 120 -7.16 -0.78 4.75
CA HIS A 120 -7.36 -0.19 6.07
C HIS A 120 -7.84 -1.23 7.09
N ARG A 121 -8.82 -2.07 6.73
CA ARG A 121 -9.28 -3.17 7.59
C ARG A 121 -8.13 -4.13 7.92
N ILE A 122 -7.41 -4.58 6.89
CA ILE A 122 -6.34 -5.57 7.06
C ILE A 122 -5.13 -5.02 7.80
N ALA A 123 -4.79 -3.75 7.62
CA ALA A 123 -3.66 -3.12 8.31
C ALA A 123 -3.98 -2.70 9.75
N ASN A 124 -5.23 -2.33 10.05
CA ASN A 124 -5.62 -1.82 11.37
C ASN A 124 -6.27 -2.87 12.28
N ASP A 125 -6.74 -4.01 11.77
CA ASP A 125 -7.09 -5.16 12.62
C ASP A 125 -5.85 -5.76 13.34
N GLU A 126 -4.64 -5.27 13.06
CA GLU A 126 -3.42 -5.53 13.86
C GLU A 126 -3.09 -4.45 14.90
N VAL A 127 -3.76 -3.28 14.84
CA VAL A 127 -3.41 -2.07 15.61
C VAL A 127 -4.46 -1.76 16.69
N LEU A 128 -5.55 -2.53 16.78
CA LEU A 128 -6.56 -2.44 17.84
C LEU A 128 -6.58 -3.70 18.71
#